data_AF-A0A4Y2MAG0-F1
#
_entry.id   AF-A0A4Y2MAG0-F1
#
_cell.length_a   1.000
_cell.length_b   1.000
_cell.length_c   1.000
_cell.angle_alpha   90.00
_cell.angle_beta   90.00
_cell.angle_gamma   90.00
#
_symmetry.space_group_name_H-M   'P 1'
#
loop_
_entity.id
_entity.type
_entity.pdbx_description
1 polymer ?
#
loop_
_entity_poly.entity_id
_entity_poly.type
_entity_poly.pdbx_seq_one_letter_code
_entity_poly.pdbx_strand_id
1 'polypeptide(L)' 'TQALAGLALVCAAKQPHEVFDMDEINELTMELKKRQYRNGTVENLKTTALVLQALFASESEADE' A
#
# COMPACT_ATOMS: atom_id res chain seq x y z
N THR A 1 -11.49 1.84 1.36
CA THR A 1 -11.61 0.65 0.46
C THR A 1 -10.39 0.45 -0.43
N GLN A 2 -9.70 1.50 -0.89
CA GLN A 2 -8.47 1.36 -1.70
C GLN A 2 -7.27 0.74 -0.97
N ALA A 3 -7.01 1.09 0.30
CA ALA A 3 -5.94 0.48 1.08
C ALA A 3 -6.09 -1.05 1.20
N LEU A 4 -7.32 -1.52 1.40
CA LEU A 4 -7.61 -2.95 1.44
C LEU A 4 -7.38 -3.63 0.08
N ALA A 5 -7.76 -2.97 -1.01
CA ALA A 5 -7.48 -3.47 -2.36
C ALA A 5 -5.96 -3.54 -2.62
N GLY A 6 -5.20 -2.53 -2.20
CA GLY A 6 -3.74 -2.54 -2.25
C GLY A 6 -3.14 -3.73 -1.49
N LEU A 7 -3.59 -4.00 -0.27
CA LEU A 7 -3.17 -5.18 0.51
C LEU A 7 -3.48 -6.51 -0.20
N ALA A 8 -4.67 -6.62 -0.80
CA ALA A 8 -5.06 -7.83 -1.52
C ALA A 8 -4.17 -8.04 -2.78
N LEU A 9 -3.89 -6.96 -3.51
CA LEU A 9 -3.02 -6.99 -4.69
C LEU A 9 -1.58 -7.35 -4.31
N VAL A 10 -1.02 -6.75 -3.26
CA VAL A 10 0.31 -7.13 -2.74
C VAL A 10 0.34 -8.61 -2.37
N CYS A 11 -0.70 -9.10 -1.68
CA CYS A 11 -0.79 -10.50 -1.28
C CYS A 11 -0.81 -11.44 -2.50
N ALA A 12 -1.56 -11.08 -3.54
CA ALA A 12 -1.63 -11.82 -4.79
C ALA A 12 -0.29 -11.77 -5.55
N ALA A 13 0.36 -10.60 -5.63
CA ALA A 13 1.64 -10.40 -6.30
C ALA A 13 2.80 -11.20 -5.70
N LYS A 14 2.75 -11.48 -4.38
CA LYS A 14 3.73 -12.32 -3.71
C LYS A 14 3.51 -13.82 -3.92
N GLN A 15 2.44 -14.24 -4.61
CA GLN A 15 2.22 -15.64 -4.92
C GLN A 15 3.12 -16.10 -6.09
N PRO A 16 3.75 -17.28 -6.02
CA PRO A 16 4.74 -17.75 -6.99
C PRO A 16 4.19 -18.03 -8.41
N HIS A 17 2.88 -17.98 -8.61
CA HIS A 17 2.21 -18.29 -9.88
C HIS A 17 1.42 -17.12 -10.46
N GLU A 18 1.40 -15.99 -9.77
CA GLU A 18 0.68 -14.79 -10.18
C GLU A 18 1.70 -13.76 -10.67
N VAL A 19 1.43 -13.15 -11.82
CA VAL A 19 2.28 -12.08 -12.38
C VAL A 19 1.52 -10.77 -12.21
N PHE A 20 1.70 -10.14 -11.06
CA PHE A 20 1.25 -8.77 -10.83
C PHE A 20 2.45 -7.83 -10.85
N ASP A 21 2.25 -6.67 -11.47
CA ASP A 21 3.26 -5.63 -11.50
C ASP A 21 3.33 -4.95 -10.13
N MET A 22 4.42 -5.20 -9.41
CA MET A 22 4.67 -4.59 -8.10
C MET A 22 4.89 -3.07 -8.20
N ASP A 23 5.33 -2.55 -9.35
CA ASP A 23 5.50 -1.11 -9.56
C ASP A 23 4.12 -0.43 -9.66
N GLU A 24 3.16 -1.04 -10.37
CA GLU A 24 1.78 -0.55 -10.44
C GLU A 24 1.09 -0.57 -9.06
N ILE A 25 1.30 -1.64 -8.28
CA ILE A 25 0.79 -1.76 -6.92
C ILE A 25 1.41 -0.69 -6.01
N ASN A 26 2.71 -0.41 -6.16
CA ASN A 26 3.40 0.64 -5.42
C ASN A 26 2.90 2.04 -5.78
N GLU A 27 2.60 2.31 -7.06
CA GLU A 27 2.00 3.58 -7.46
C GLU A 27 0.63 3.77 -6.80
N LEU A 28 -0.22 2.72 -6.81
CA LEU A 28 -1.53 2.71 -6.16
C LEU A 28 -1.46 3.00 -4.66
N THR A 29 -0.50 2.41 -3.93
CA THR A 29 -0.34 2.68 -2.50
C THR A 29 0.28 4.05 -2.24
N MET A 30 1.21 4.52 -3.09
CA MET A 30 1.75 5.88 -3.01
C MET A 30 0.68 6.97 -3.17
N GLU A 31 -0.33 6.76 -4.03
CA GLU A 31 -1.48 7.67 -4.14
C GLU A 31 -2.28 7.78 -2.85
N LEU A 32 -2.26 6.76 -1.98
CA LEU A 32 -2.83 6.84 -0.64
C LEU A 32 -1.97 7.72 0.26
N LYS A 33 -0.63 7.56 0.23
CA LYS A 33 0.31 8.40 0.99
C LYS A 33 0.19 9.88 0.66
N LYS A 34 -0.05 10.23 -0.62
CA LYS A 34 -0.28 11.62 -1.06
C LYS A 34 -1.47 12.30 -0.37
N ARG A 35 -2.40 11.52 0.21
CA ARG A 35 -3.56 12.02 0.96
C ARG A 35 -3.27 12.25 2.45
N GLN A 36 -2.00 12.25 2.85
CA GLN A 36 -1.59 12.57 4.20
C GLN A 36 -1.94 14.02 4.56
N TYR A 37 -2.62 14.20 5.69
CA TYR A 37 -2.88 15.50 6.29
C TYR A 37 -1.64 16.03 7.01
N ARG A 38 -1.61 17.34 7.30
CA ARG A 38 -0.50 17.99 8.02
C ARG A 38 -0.21 17.42 9.42
N ASN A 39 -1.19 16.77 10.04
CA ASN A 39 -1.03 16.11 11.33
C ASN A 39 -0.46 14.68 11.21
N GLY A 40 -0.08 14.25 10.01
CA GLY A 40 0.48 12.92 9.74
C GLY A 40 -0.54 11.81 9.48
N THR A 41 -1.83 12.03 9.78
CA THR A 41 -2.89 11.06 9.47
C THR A 41 -3.09 10.92 7.98
N VAL A 42 -3.43 9.73 7.50
CA VAL A 42 -3.70 9.46 6.08
C VAL A 42 -5.16 9.05 5.93
N GLU A 43 -5.88 9.70 5.02
CA GLU A 43 -7.31 9.53 4.75
C GLU A 43 -8.24 9.93 5.91
N ASN A 44 -8.12 9.33 7.10
CA ASN A 44 -8.72 9.78 8.37
C ASN A 44 -8.15 8.99 9.55
N LEU A 45 -8.52 9.35 10.77
CA LEU A 45 -8.05 8.69 12.00
C LEU A 45 -8.37 7.19 12.08
N LYS A 46 -9.52 6.76 11.54
CA LYS A 46 -9.96 5.36 11.62
C LYS A 46 -9.28 4.48 10.57
N THR A 47 -8.93 5.05 9.42
CA THR A 47 -8.36 4.30 8.28
C THR A 47 -6.86 4.47 8.11
N THR A 48 -6.24 5.42 8.84
CA THR A 48 -4.78 5.63 8.84
C THR A 48 -4.02 4.31 9.04
N ALA A 49 -4.43 3.49 10.02
CA ALA A 49 -3.76 2.22 10.29
C ALA A 49 -3.77 1.27 9.08
N LEU A 50 -4.92 1.16 8.39
CA LEU A 50 -5.07 0.31 7.22
C LEU A 50 -4.25 0.84 6.03
N VAL A 51 -4.19 2.16 5.85
CA VAL A 51 -3.36 2.77 4.80
C VAL A 51 -1.88 2.51 5.05
N LEU A 52 -1.42 2.62 6.30
CA LEU A 52 -0.04 2.31 6.67
C LEU A 52 0.31 0.83 6.43
N GLN A 53 -0.60 -0.09 6.75
CA GLN A 53 -0.42 -1.52 6.44
C GLN A 53 -0.24 -1.75 4.94
N ALA A 54 -1.05 -1.10 4.11
CA ALA A 54 -0.93 -1.21 2.66
C ALA A 54 0.41 -0.66 2.13
N LEU A 55 0.86 0.48 2.68
CA LEU A 55 2.15 1.08 2.33
C LEU A 55 3.33 0.18 2.69
N PHE A 56 3.38 -0.34 3.91
CA PHE A 56 4.47 -1.22 4.34
C PHE A 56 4.48 -2.55 3.60
N ALA A 57 3.32 -3.06 3.19
CA ALA A 57 3.25 -4.32 2.47
C ALA A 57 3.77 -4.18 1.02
N SER A 58 3.58 -3.02 0.39
CA SER A 58 3.98 -2.77 -1.00
C SER A 58 5.44 -2.35 -1.13
N GLU A 59 6.02 -1.72 -0.10
CA GLU A 59 7.44 -1.39 -0.07
C GLU A 59 8.29 -2.64 -0.37
N SER A 60 9.14 -2.53 -1.40
CA SER A 60 10.19 -3.51 -1.64
C SER A 60 11.15 -3.42 -0.46
N GLU A 61 11.62 -4.57 0.05
CA GLU A 61 12.80 -4.59 0.90
C GLU A 61 13.90 -3.88 0.09
N ALA A 62 14.25 -2.67 0.49
CA ALA A 62 15.49 -2.08 0.00
C ALA A 62 16.57 -2.94 0.65
N ASP A 63 17.34 -3.65 -0.18
CA ASP A 63 18.54 -4.35 0.27
C ASP A 63 19.38 -3.36 1.12
N GLU A 64 19.48 -3.63 2.42
CA GLU A 64 20.52 -3.05 3.29
C GLU A 64 21.88 -3.69 2.98
#